data_AF-A0A5A7MTL8-F1
#
_entry.id   AF-A0A5A7MTL8-F1
#
_cell.length_a   1.000
_cell.length_b   1.000
_cell.length_c   1.000
_cell.angle_alpha   90.00
_cell.angle_beta   90.00
_cell.angle_gamma   90.00
#
_symmetry.space_group_name_H-M   'P 1'
#
loop_
_entity.id
_entity.type
_entity.pdbx_description
1 polymer ?
#
loop_
_entity_poly.entity_id
_entity_poly.type
_entity_poly.pdbx_seq_one_letter_code
_entity_poly.pdbx_strand_id
1 'polypeptide(L)'
;MSRTLINFGDVSEESEGDAVYNDYLLSQAAELAVEAIEEDLQGKSGSEAADIIDLLSPNSGDEPAAKRWQAHLCHAAQTRKIEIKDAPWFLSDRGWVALSEASLLPLPMDPQVLTAEILRQHAVFPVYAANLAGRSSSIESLSDAHGIDWLPLPEDQAATVESAAACLHSSDSVDWKGFWEDVQDIFADDLSPLQKRRLLLCTDGQLHAGGISGSAIYFKPRQTGPDEDDGPGDLDIDQIPNSLRQMIAILDPAVPVSELRQGRLHNTKLHSELSKADLVGSFRRESVLNQVLIPNLPSLPVRSAGSDADLCRDALFYGIRWCNRCRSGARGKT
;
A
#
# COMPACT_ATOMS: atom_id res chain seq x y z
N MET A 1 47.98 -19.42 16.57
CA MET A 1 46.58 -18.98 16.43
C MET A 1 45.91 -19.90 15.41
N SER A 2 44.70 -20.38 15.70
CA SER A 2 44.02 -21.38 14.86
C SER A 2 43.71 -20.76 13.49
N ARG A 3 44.39 -21.23 12.43
CA ARG A 3 44.27 -20.76 11.03
C ARG A 3 42.98 -21.21 10.34
N THR A 4 41.89 -21.39 11.08
CA THR A 4 40.64 -22.03 10.61
C THR A 4 39.41 -21.13 10.70
N LEU A 5 39.57 -19.90 11.17
CA LEU A 5 38.47 -18.95 11.28
C LEU A 5 38.36 -18.19 9.95
N ILE A 6 37.25 -18.41 9.23
CA ILE A 6 36.90 -17.59 8.07
C ILE A 6 36.39 -16.25 8.61
N ASN A 7 37.10 -15.17 8.28
CA ASN A 7 36.69 -13.82 8.62
C ASN A 7 35.95 -13.20 7.43
N PHE A 8 34.69 -12.81 7.64
CA PHE A 8 33.89 -12.18 6.60
C PHE A 8 34.13 -10.66 6.50
N GLY A 9 34.66 -10.03 7.56
CA GLY A 9 34.90 -8.58 7.62
C GLY A 9 36.19 -8.11 6.94
N ASP A 10 36.51 -6.83 7.13
CA ASP A 10 37.76 -6.24 6.66
C ASP A 10 38.95 -6.85 7.40
N VAL A 11 40.02 -7.14 6.65
CA VAL A 11 41.26 -7.64 7.22
C VAL A 11 41.97 -6.48 7.90
N SER A 12 41.76 -6.34 9.21
CA SER A 12 42.39 -5.30 10.03
C SER A 12 43.90 -5.52 10.08
N GLU A 13 44.69 -4.78 9.30
CA GLU A 13 46.18 -4.64 9.35
C GLU A 13 47.04 -5.87 9.74
N GLU A 14 46.50 -7.08 9.64
CA GLU A 14 47.22 -8.33 9.86
C GLU A 14 47.86 -8.75 8.52
N SER A 15 49.01 -9.41 8.63
CA SER A 15 49.95 -9.65 7.53
C SER A 15 49.29 -10.05 6.21
N GLU A 16 49.73 -9.48 5.08
CA GLU A 16 49.16 -9.70 3.73
C GLU A 16 48.88 -11.19 3.39
N GLY A 17 49.67 -12.12 3.94
CA GLY A 17 49.46 -13.55 3.74
C GLY A 17 48.17 -14.12 4.34
N ASP A 18 47.73 -13.61 5.50
CA ASP A 18 46.49 -14.06 6.15
C ASP A 18 45.26 -13.50 5.41
N ALA A 19 45.37 -12.29 4.85
CA ALA A 19 44.34 -11.70 3.99
C ALA A 19 44.08 -12.54 2.73
N VAL A 20 45.14 -12.93 2.02
CA VAL A 20 45.07 -13.74 0.80
C VAL A 20 44.52 -15.14 1.07
N TYR A 21 44.94 -15.77 2.17
CA TYR A 21 44.43 -17.09 2.54
C TYR A 21 42.95 -17.05 2.90
N ASN A 22 42.52 -16.05 3.66
CA ASN A 22 41.10 -15.87 4.01
C ASN A 22 40.23 -15.61 2.78
N ASP A 23 40.72 -14.80 1.83
CA ASP A 23 40.03 -14.55 0.57
C ASP A 23 39.84 -15.82 -0.27
N TYR A 24 40.87 -16.66 -0.35
CA TYR A 24 40.78 -17.97 -0.98
C TYR A 24 39.74 -18.87 -0.30
N LEU A 25 39.72 -18.92 1.04
CA LEU A 25 38.73 -19.70 1.78
C LEU A 25 37.30 -19.22 1.54
N LEU A 26 37.07 -17.90 1.51
CA LEU A 26 35.77 -17.32 1.17
C LEU A 26 35.34 -17.67 -0.25
N SER A 27 36.25 -17.61 -1.22
CA SER A 27 35.98 -18.00 -2.60
C SER A 27 35.57 -19.47 -2.70
N GLN A 28 36.30 -20.38 -2.03
CA GLN A 28 35.97 -21.81 -2.03
C GLN A 28 34.66 -22.09 -1.29
N ALA A 29 34.39 -21.41 -0.18
CA ALA A 29 33.13 -21.52 0.53
C ALA A 29 31.95 -21.04 -0.33
N ALA A 30 32.10 -19.97 -1.10
CA ALA A 30 31.08 -19.46 -2.00
C ALA A 30 30.80 -20.43 -3.16
N GLU A 31 31.84 -21.03 -3.75
CA GLU A 31 31.69 -22.07 -4.77
C GLU A 31 30.89 -23.27 -4.26
N LEU A 32 31.22 -23.76 -3.06
CA LEU A 32 30.51 -24.86 -2.40
C LEU A 32 29.08 -24.48 -2.02
N ALA A 33 28.84 -23.24 -1.58
CA ALA A 33 27.49 -22.77 -1.25
C ALA A 33 26.59 -22.77 -2.49
N VAL A 34 27.06 -22.21 -3.62
CA VAL A 34 26.28 -22.22 -4.87
C VAL A 34 26.06 -23.64 -5.38
N GLU A 35 27.06 -24.52 -5.26
CA GLU A 35 26.92 -25.95 -5.59
C GLU A 35 25.82 -26.63 -4.77
N ALA A 36 25.88 -26.47 -3.45
CA ALA A 36 24.90 -27.06 -2.54
C ALA A 36 23.49 -26.53 -2.82
N ILE A 37 23.34 -25.24 -3.14
CA ILE A 37 22.05 -24.66 -3.50
C ILE A 37 21.48 -25.34 -4.75
N GLU A 38 22.27 -25.46 -5.82
CA GLU A 38 21.82 -26.03 -7.09
C GLU A 38 21.56 -27.54 -7.03
N GLU A 39 22.46 -28.29 -6.41
CA GLU A 39 22.43 -29.75 -6.48
C GLU A 39 21.58 -30.36 -5.36
N ASP A 40 21.54 -29.71 -4.19
CA ASP A 40 21.05 -30.30 -2.95
C ASP A 40 19.96 -29.52 -2.22
N LEU A 41 19.68 -28.25 -2.50
CA LEU A 41 18.68 -27.50 -1.72
C LEU A 41 17.48 -27.05 -2.54
N GLN A 42 17.68 -26.56 -3.76
CA GLN A 42 16.60 -26.00 -4.56
C GLN A 42 15.49 -27.03 -4.85
N GLY A 43 14.23 -26.58 -4.82
CA GLY A 43 13.08 -27.42 -5.14
C GLY A 43 12.64 -28.40 -4.04
N LYS A 44 13.30 -28.41 -2.88
CA LYS A 44 12.98 -29.31 -1.76
C LYS A 44 11.93 -28.72 -0.81
N SER A 45 12.14 -28.77 0.51
CA SER A 45 11.17 -28.34 1.51
C SER A 45 11.44 -26.90 1.99
N GLY A 46 10.59 -26.42 2.88
CA GLY A 46 10.78 -25.13 3.53
C GLY A 46 12.07 -25.03 4.37
N SER A 47 12.59 -26.16 4.88
CA SER A 47 13.87 -26.16 5.60
C SER A 47 15.02 -25.79 4.68
N GLU A 48 15.09 -26.41 3.50
CA GLU A 48 16.14 -26.13 2.53
C GLU A 48 16.03 -24.71 1.97
N ALA A 49 14.81 -24.19 1.78
CA ALA A 49 14.63 -22.79 1.41
C ALA A 49 15.19 -21.81 2.47
N ALA A 50 15.09 -22.18 3.75
CA ALA A 50 15.69 -21.44 4.84
C ALA A 50 17.23 -21.53 4.82
N ASP A 51 17.78 -22.72 4.59
CA ASP A 51 19.23 -22.94 4.48
C ASP A 51 19.84 -22.16 3.31
N ILE A 52 19.12 -22.06 2.17
CA ILE A 52 19.53 -21.24 1.01
C ILE A 52 19.71 -19.78 1.44
N ILE A 53 18.74 -19.20 2.16
CA ILE A 53 18.82 -17.79 2.60
C ILE A 53 19.98 -17.61 3.59
N ASP A 54 20.19 -18.57 4.50
CA ASP A 54 21.28 -18.51 5.48
C ASP A 54 22.66 -18.59 4.80
N LEU A 55 22.79 -19.37 3.73
CA LEU A 55 24.01 -19.43 2.91
C LEU A 55 24.23 -18.16 2.10
N LEU A 56 23.16 -17.59 1.52
CA LEU A 56 23.25 -16.40 0.69
C LEU A 56 23.45 -15.12 1.50
N SER A 57 22.91 -15.04 2.72
CA SER A 57 22.95 -13.82 3.55
C SER A 57 23.17 -14.13 5.04
N PRO A 58 24.34 -14.69 5.42
CA PRO A 58 24.66 -15.08 6.79
C PRO A 58 24.96 -13.90 7.72
N ASN A 59 25.34 -12.74 7.17
CA ASN A 59 25.86 -11.58 7.90
C ASN A 59 25.00 -10.32 7.71
N SER A 60 23.67 -10.45 7.68
CA SER A 60 22.77 -9.31 7.42
C SER A 60 22.92 -8.11 8.38
N GLY A 61 23.66 -8.26 9.50
CA GLY A 61 23.96 -7.20 10.46
C GLY A 61 25.33 -6.52 10.31
N ASP A 62 26.20 -6.95 9.38
CA ASP A 62 27.54 -6.39 9.17
C ASP A 62 27.74 -6.05 7.68
N GLU A 63 27.54 -4.77 7.33
CA GLU A 63 27.49 -4.31 5.93
C GLU A 63 28.80 -4.57 5.14
N PRO A 64 30.01 -4.28 5.67
CA PRO A 64 31.26 -4.69 5.02
C PRO A 64 31.34 -6.20 4.77
N ALA A 65 31.01 -7.00 5.78
CA ALA A 65 31.09 -8.46 5.68
C ALA A 65 30.07 -9.03 4.68
N ALA A 66 28.85 -8.48 4.68
CA ALA A 66 27.80 -8.83 3.73
C ALA A 66 28.22 -8.51 2.30
N LYS A 67 28.75 -7.31 2.03
CA LYS A 67 29.22 -6.92 0.69
C LYS A 67 30.34 -7.81 0.19
N ARG A 68 31.32 -8.12 1.04
CA ARG A 68 32.43 -9.02 0.69
C ARG A 68 31.91 -10.41 0.34
N TRP A 69 31.04 -10.96 1.18
CA TRP A 69 30.44 -12.27 0.93
C TRP A 69 29.64 -12.32 -0.39
N GLN A 70 28.81 -11.29 -0.63
CA GLN A 70 28.04 -11.16 -1.87
C GLN A 70 28.94 -11.10 -3.12
N ALA A 71 30.09 -10.45 -3.05
CA ALA A 71 31.04 -10.42 -4.15
C ALA A 71 31.56 -11.83 -4.50
N HIS A 72 31.92 -12.64 -3.51
CA HIS A 72 32.34 -14.02 -3.73
C HIS A 72 31.20 -14.90 -4.25
N LEU A 73 29.98 -14.78 -3.71
CA LEU A 73 28.81 -15.50 -4.21
C LEU A 73 28.49 -15.16 -5.66
N CYS A 74 28.50 -13.88 -6.02
CA CYS A 74 28.27 -13.43 -7.39
C CYS A 74 29.33 -14.02 -8.35
N HIS A 75 30.59 -14.03 -7.94
CA HIS A 75 31.67 -14.61 -8.74
C HIS A 75 31.50 -16.13 -8.93
N ALA A 76 31.17 -16.85 -7.85
CA ALA A 76 30.90 -18.29 -7.88
C ALA A 76 29.70 -18.63 -8.78
N ALA A 77 28.60 -17.89 -8.65
CA ALA A 77 27.40 -18.06 -9.48
C ALA A 77 27.68 -17.77 -10.96
N GLN A 78 28.43 -16.72 -11.28
CA GLN A 78 28.83 -16.38 -12.65
C GLN A 78 29.66 -17.48 -13.31
N THR A 79 30.55 -18.13 -12.56
CA THR A 79 31.35 -19.28 -13.07
C THR A 79 30.45 -20.44 -13.51
N ARG A 80 29.28 -20.59 -12.86
CA ARG A 80 28.23 -21.55 -13.23
C ARG A 80 27.18 -21.01 -14.21
N LYS A 81 27.34 -19.76 -14.68
CA LYS A 81 26.40 -19.03 -15.57
C LYS A 81 25.02 -18.80 -14.94
N ILE A 82 24.99 -18.54 -13.65
CA ILE A 82 23.79 -18.27 -12.87
C ILE A 82 23.80 -16.81 -12.43
N GLU A 83 22.65 -16.16 -12.52
CA GLU A 83 22.38 -14.89 -11.84
C GLU A 83 21.51 -15.20 -10.62
N ILE A 84 22.04 -14.97 -9.41
CA ILE A 84 21.36 -15.30 -8.13
C ILE A 84 19.95 -14.71 -8.09
N LYS A 85 19.78 -13.48 -8.57
CA LYS A 85 18.50 -12.78 -8.61
C LYS A 85 17.43 -13.43 -9.49
N ASP A 86 17.83 -14.19 -10.51
CA ASP A 86 16.96 -14.80 -11.52
C ASP A 86 16.82 -16.32 -11.32
N ALA A 87 17.60 -16.89 -10.40
CA ALA A 87 17.57 -18.31 -10.09
C ALA A 87 16.34 -18.66 -9.24
N PRO A 88 15.62 -19.75 -9.53
CA PRO A 88 14.41 -20.15 -8.81
C PRO A 88 14.73 -20.80 -7.45
N TRP A 89 15.45 -20.06 -6.60
CA TRP A 89 15.99 -20.53 -5.33
C TRP A 89 15.14 -20.13 -4.12
N PHE A 90 14.08 -19.35 -4.32
CA PHE A 90 13.31 -18.78 -3.22
C PHE A 90 11.93 -19.40 -3.14
N LEU A 91 11.54 -19.87 -1.96
CA LEU A 91 10.23 -20.46 -1.75
C LEU A 91 9.19 -19.39 -1.43
N SER A 92 8.20 -19.26 -2.30
CA SER A 92 7.00 -18.45 -2.09
C SER A 92 5.78 -19.33 -1.83
N ASP A 93 4.67 -18.71 -1.43
CA ASP A 93 3.36 -19.38 -1.35
C ASP A 93 2.85 -19.88 -2.71
N ARG A 94 3.45 -19.43 -3.82
CA ARG A 94 3.14 -19.87 -5.19
C ARG A 94 4.18 -20.87 -5.74
N GLY A 95 5.09 -21.34 -4.89
CA GLY A 95 6.17 -22.26 -5.27
C GLY A 95 7.54 -21.58 -5.35
N TRP A 96 8.50 -22.29 -5.95
CA TRP A 96 9.86 -21.81 -6.12
C TRP A 96 9.94 -20.76 -7.23
N VAL A 97 10.49 -19.59 -6.89
CA VAL A 97 10.52 -18.39 -7.73
C VAL A 97 11.87 -17.70 -7.62
N ALA A 98 12.11 -16.74 -8.52
CA ALA A 98 13.29 -15.89 -8.47
C ALA A 98 13.21 -14.86 -7.32
N LEU A 99 14.36 -14.33 -6.91
CA LEU A 99 14.45 -13.26 -5.89
C LEU A 99 13.62 -12.04 -6.28
N SER A 100 13.62 -11.72 -7.58
CA SER A 100 12.91 -10.59 -8.18
C SER A 100 11.39 -10.78 -8.29
N GLU A 101 10.89 -12.00 -8.06
CA GLU A 101 9.47 -12.34 -8.23
C GLU A 101 8.74 -12.45 -6.88
N ALA A 102 9.46 -12.54 -5.77
CA ALA A 102 8.89 -12.65 -4.42
C ALA A 102 9.13 -11.39 -3.60
N SER A 103 8.13 -11.01 -2.81
CA SER A 103 8.24 -9.88 -1.89
C SER A 103 7.92 -10.29 -0.46
N LEU A 104 8.50 -9.56 0.49
CA LEU A 104 8.10 -9.63 1.89
C LEU A 104 6.68 -9.08 2.05
N LEU A 105 5.97 -9.63 3.02
CA LEU A 105 4.61 -9.19 3.31
C LEU A 105 4.67 -7.80 3.98
N PRO A 106 3.92 -6.79 3.50
CA PRO A 106 3.89 -5.46 4.09
C PRO A 106 3.08 -5.52 5.39
N LEU A 107 3.74 -5.87 6.49
CA LEU A 107 3.11 -6.02 7.80
C LEU A 107 3.13 -4.69 8.56
N PRO A 108 2.01 -4.32 9.20
CA PRO A 108 2.05 -3.26 10.22
C PRO A 108 2.88 -3.73 11.43
N MET A 109 3.48 -2.78 12.14
CA MET A 109 4.28 -2.96 13.35
C MET A 109 3.48 -3.64 14.48
N ASP A 110 2.21 -3.27 14.65
CA ASP A 110 1.30 -3.86 15.65
C ASP A 110 -0.07 -4.17 15.01
N PRO A 111 -0.19 -5.30 14.26
CA PRO A 111 -1.38 -5.62 13.48
C PRO A 111 -2.65 -5.74 14.33
N GLN A 112 -3.65 -4.89 14.07
CA GLN A 112 -4.96 -4.94 14.73
C GLN A 112 -5.95 -5.86 13.97
N VAL A 113 -5.98 -5.72 12.65
CA VAL A 113 -6.91 -6.39 11.73
C VAL A 113 -6.15 -7.04 10.56
N LEU A 114 -5.23 -6.33 9.92
CA LEU A 114 -4.43 -6.80 8.78
C LEU A 114 -3.25 -7.67 9.25
N THR A 115 -3.59 -8.83 9.81
CA THR A 115 -2.59 -9.82 10.26
C THR A 115 -1.84 -10.45 9.08
N ALA A 116 -0.71 -11.11 9.40
CA ALA A 116 0.07 -11.86 8.40
C ALA A 116 -0.74 -12.93 7.66
N GLU A 117 -1.71 -13.56 8.35
CA GLU A 117 -2.58 -14.56 7.74
C GLU A 117 -3.53 -13.92 6.72
N ILE A 118 -4.19 -12.81 7.10
CA ILE A 118 -5.13 -12.09 6.23
C ILE A 118 -4.41 -11.53 5.01
N LEU A 119 -3.33 -10.79 5.21
CA LEU A 119 -2.60 -10.18 4.10
C LEU A 119 -2.04 -11.24 3.13
N ARG A 120 -1.55 -12.36 3.66
CA ARG A 120 -1.05 -13.49 2.85
C ARG A 120 -2.16 -14.15 2.02
N GLN A 121 -3.32 -14.39 2.63
CA GLN A 121 -4.47 -14.98 1.94
C GLN A 121 -4.95 -14.12 0.76
N HIS A 122 -4.80 -12.81 0.87
CA HIS A 122 -5.30 -11.83 -0.11
C HIS A 122 -4.20 -11.23 -1.00
N ALA A 123 -2.94 -11.68 -0.87
CA ALA A 123 -1.80 -11.15 -1.61
C ALA A 123 -1.93 -11.39 -3.12
N VAL A 124 -1.81 -10.32 -3.90
CA VAL A 124 -1.84 -10.39 -5.37
C VAL A 124 -0.46 -10.72 -5.98
N PHE A 125 0.60 -10.64 -5.18
CA PHE A 125 1.98 -10.94 -5.54
C PHE A 125 2.47 -12.25 -4.86
N PRO A 126 3.56 -12.87 -5.33
CA PRO A 126 4.19 -13.99 -4.64
C PRO A 126 4.82 -13.54 -3.31
N VAL A 127 4.35 -14.09 -2.19
CA VAL A 127 4.88 -13.80 -0.86
C VAL A 127 5.85 -14.90 -0.45
N TYR A 128 6.98 -14.55 0.16
CA TYR A 128 7.87 -15.55 0.78
C TYR A 128 7.10 -16.47 1.73
N ALA A 129 7.41 -17.77 1.67
CA ALA A 129 6.73 -18.79 2.47
C ALA A 129 6.79 -18.49 3.98
N ALA A 130 5.73 -18.85 4.71
CA ALA A 130 5.53 -18.40 6.10
C ALA A 130 6.66 -18.82 7.06
N ASN A 131 7.26 -19.98 6.80
CA ASN A 131 8.40 -20.49 7.55
C ASN A 131 9.70 -19.68 7.36
N LEU A 132 9.75 -18.77 6.37
CA LEU A 132 10.87 -17.87 6.11
C LEU A 132 10.72 -16.51 6.83
N ALA A 133 9.61 -16.28 7.55
CA ALA A 133 9.36 -15.00 8.23
C ALA A 133 10.49 -14.59 9.21
N GLY A 134 11.15 -15.55 9.85
CA GLY A 134 12.29 -15.30 10.75
C GLY A 134 13.58 -14.83 10.06
N ARG A 135 13.60 -14.74 8.72
CA ARG A 135 14.75 -14.35 7.89
C ARG A 135 14.51 -13.08 7.09
N SER A 136 13.54 -12.26 7.49
CA SER A 136 13.20 -11.01 6.78
C SER A 136 14.40 -10.09 6.59
N SER A 137 15.26 -9.91 7.60
CA SER A 137 16.46 -9.09 7.50
C SER A 137 17.50 -9.65 6.51
N SER A 138 17.61 -10.98 6.42
CA SER A 138 18.49 -11.64 5.46
C SER A 138 17.98 -11.49 4.04
N ILE A 139 16.66 -11.58 3.85
CA ILE A 139 15.99 -11.34 2.56
C ILE A 139 16.16 -9.88 2.14
N GLU A 140 15.91 -8.92 3.03
CA GLU A 140 16.12 -7.48 2.78
C GLU A 140 17.55 -7.20 2.35
N SER A 141 18.54 -7.66 3.12
CA SER A 141 19.96 -7.47 2.79
C SER A 141 20.36 -8.12 1.46
N LEU A 142 19.78 -9.27 1.12
CA LEU A 142 20.02 -9.96 -0.15
C LEU A 142 19.39 -9.21 -1.33
N SER A 143 18.15 -8.74 -1.18
CA SER A 143 17.45 -7.92 -2.17
C SER A 143 18.22 -6.62 -2.44
N ASP A 144 18.68 -5.93 -1.41
CA ASP A 144 19.51 -4.71 -1.53
C ASP A 144 20.81 -4.98 -2.28
N ALA A 145 21.48 -6.09 -1.99
CA ALA A 145 22.73 -6.48 -2.66
C ALA A 145 22.55 -6.72 -4.17
N HIS A 146 21.33 -7.05 -4.60
CA HIS A 146 20.98 -7.27 -6.00
C HIS A 146 20.17 -6.11 -6.63
N GLY A 147 19.93 -5.02 -5.89
CA GLY A 147 19.19 -3.85 -6.36
C GLY A 147 17.71 -4.14 -6.65
N ILE A 148 17.10 -5.00 -5.83
CA ILE A 148 15.70 -5.42 -5.93
C ILE A 148 14.94 -4.87 -4.73
N ASP A 149 13.74 -4.33 -4.96
CA ASP A 149 12.85 -3.94 -3.88
C ASP A 149 12.32 -5.20 -3.17
N TRP A 150 12.54 -5.31 -1.86
CA TRP A 150 12.05 -6.42 -1.05
C TRP A 150 10.59 -6.29 -0.65
N LEU A 151 10.01 -5.08 -0.77
CA LEU A 151 8.56 -4.85 -0.67
C LEU A 151 7.90 -4.96 -2.05
N PRO A 152 6.63 -5.40 -2.10
CA PRO A 152 5.86 -5.36 -3.33
C PRO A 152 5.61 -3.92 -3.78
N LEU A 153 5.27 -3.73 -5.06
CA LEU A 153 4.92 -2.43 -5.62
C LEU A 153 3.75 -1.80 -4.83
N PRO A 154 3.71 -0.47 -4.66
CA PRO A 154 2.61 0.19 -3.93
C PRO A 154 1.22 -0.14 -4.48
N GLU A 155 1.10 -0.35 -5.81
CA GLU A 155 -0.16 -0.75 -6.44
C GLU A 155 -0.61 -2.16 -6.04
N ASP A 156 0.33 -3.09 -5.85
CA ASP A 156 0.08 -4.47 -5.42
C ASP A 156 -0.24 -4.53 -3.91
N GLN A 157 0.41 -3.68 -3.10
CA GLN A 157 0.03 -3.46 -1.71
C GLN A 157 -1.43 -3.00 -1.62
N ALA A 158 -1.78 -1.98 -2.42
CA ALA A 158 -3.11 -1.40 -2.44
C ALA A 158 -4.19 -2.40 -2.93
N ALA A 159 -3.86 -3.23 -3.93
CA ALA A 159 -4.72 -4.31 -4.38
C ALA A 159 -4.91 -5.41 -3.32
N THR A 160 -3.86 -5.73 -2.58
CA THR A 160 -3.90 -6.70 -1.47
C THR A 160 -4.81 -6.20 -0.35
N VAL A 161 -4.67 -4.93 0.04
CA VAL A 161 -5.51 -4.28 1.05
C VAL A 161 -6.97 -4.17 0.59
N GLU A 162 -7.22 -3.87 -0.69
CA GLU A 162 -8.58 -3.87 -1.28
C GLU A 162 -9.23 -5.27 -1.20
N SER A 163 -8.49 -6.31 -1.56
CA SER A 163 -8.94 -7.70 -1.48
C SER A 163 -9.26 -8.13 -0.05
N ALA A 164 -8.39 -7.76 0.91
CA ALA A 164 -8.62 -7.99 2.33
C ALA A 164 -9.84 -7.22 2.85
N ALA A 165 -9.98 -5.94 2.51
CA ALA A 165 -11.12 -5.11 2.90
C ALA A 165 -12.45 -5.68 2.40
N ALA A 166 -12.50 -6.15 1.15
CA ALA A 166 -13.69 -6.77 0.59
C ALA A 166 -14.10 -8.06 1.33
N CYS A 167 -13.13 -8.89 1.70
CA CYS A 167 -13.38 -10.10 2.48
C CYS A 167 -13.84 -9.78 3.91
N LEU A 168 -13.14 -8.87 4.59
CA LEU A 168 -13.50 -8.41 5.93
C LEU A 168 -14.90 -7.82 5.94
N HIS A 169 -15.25 -6.94 4.99
CA HIS A 169 -16.56 -6.31 4.91
C HIS A 169 -17.71 -7.33 4.73
N SER A 170 -17.45 -8.48 4.10
CA SER A 170 -18.45 -9.56 4.00
C SER A 170 -18.70 -10.30 5.32
N SER A 171 -17.85 -10.06 6.33
CA SER A 171 -17.99 -10.59 7.69
C SER A 171 -18.71 -9.55 8.58
N ASP A 172 -19.71 -9.97 9.36
CA ASP A 172 -20.66 -9.10 10.05
C ASP A 172 -20.06 -8.14 11.11
N SER A 173 -18.76 -8.19 11.42
CA SER A 173 -18.10 -7.29 12.37
C SER A 173 -16.65 -7.01 12.01
N VAL A 174 -16.39 -5.87 11.37
CA VAL A 174 -15.04 -5.37 11.09
C VAL A 174 -14.72 -4.21 12.03
N ASP A 175 -13.57 -4.27 12.70
CA ASP A 175 -13.01 -3.10 13.38
C ASP A 175 -12.38 -2.17 12.34
N TRP A 176 -13.19 -1.26 11.79
CA TRP A 176 -12.73 -0.25 10.84
C TRP A 176 -11.69 0.69 11.42
N LYS A 177 -11.65 0.86 12.74
CA LYS A 177 -10.62 1.69 13.35
C LYS A 177 -9.26 1.00 13.27
N GLY A 178 -9.17 -0.24 13.75
CA GLY A 178 -7.94 -1.05 13.66
C GLY A 178 -7.48 -1.27 12.21
N PHE A 179 -8.44 -1.51 11.29
CA PHE A 179 -8.12 -1.61 9.86
C PHE A 179 -7.39 -0.38 9.32
N TRP A 180 -7.88 0.83 9.61
CA TRP A 180 -7.24 2.05 9.12
C TRP A 180 -5.93 2.36 9.84
N GLU A 181 -5.78 1.99 11.12
CA GLU A 181 -4.49 2.08 11.82
C GLU A 181 -3.43 1.21 11.12
N ASP A 182 -3.78 -0.03 10.74
CA ASP A 182 -2.89 -0.91 10.00
C ASP A 182 -2.56 -0.39 8.59
N VAL A 183 -3.57 0.15 7.87
CA VAL A 183 -3.36 0.73 6.53
C VAL A 183 -2.41 1.93 6.60
N GLN A 184 -2.58 2.81 7.58
CA GLN A 184 -1.68 3.95 7.78
C GLN A 184 -0.25 3.51 8.11
N ASP A 185 -0.08 2.37 8.77
CA ASP A 185 1.25 1.85 9.07
C ASP A 185 1.91 1.24 7.82
N ILE A 186 1.16 0.47 7.02
CA ILE A 186 1.63 -0.13 5.76
C ILE A 186 2.08 0.93 4.76
N PHE A 187 1.28 1.98 4.57
CA PHE A 187 1.54 3.04 3.58
C PHE A 187 2.24 4.28 4.17
N ALA A 188 2.57 4.24 5.46
CA ALA A 188 3.07 5.38 6.22
C ALA A 188 2.23 6.65 5.98
N ASP A 189 2.85 7.70 5.44
CA ASP A 189 2.19 9.00 5.21
C ASP A 189 1.66 9.19 3.77
N ASP A 190 1.73 8.17 2.90
CA ASP A 190 1.29 8.26 1.50
C ASP A 190 0.20 7.24 1.13
N LEU A 191 -1.06 7.68 1.22
CA LEU A 191 -2.22 6.89 0.81
C LEU A 191 -2.57 7.02 -0.69
N SER A 192 -1.76 7.73 -1.49
CA SER A 192 -2.04 7.88 -2.93
C SER A 192 -2.16 6.55 -3.71
N PRO A 193 -1.46 5.45 -3.36
CA PRO A 193 -1.65 4.16 -4.03
C PRO A 193 -3.06 3.56 -3.86
N LEU A 194 -3.83 4.03 -2.86
CA LEU A 194 -5.20 3.59 -2.62
C LEU A 194 -6.23 4.23 -3.57
N GLN A 195 -5.81 5.17 -4.43
CA GLN A 195 -6.70 5.74 -5.43
C GLN A 195 -7.28 4.64 -6.33
N LYS A 196 -8.57 4.78 -6.66
CA LYS A 196 -9.35 3.83 -7.46
C LYS A 196 -9.59 2.46 -6.78
N ARG A 197 -9.11 2.25 -5.54
CA ARG A 197 -9.35 1.03 -4.76
C ARG A 197 -10.62 1.14 -3.94
N ARG A 198 -11.42 0.08 -3.92
CA ARG A 198 -12.71 0.00 -3.23
C ARG A 198 -12.54 -0.40 -1.76
N LEU A 199 -12.16 0.57 -0.93
CA LEU A 199 -11.84 0.36 0.49
C LEU A 199 -12.50 1.37 1.44
N LEU A 200 -13.18 2.39 0.90
CA LEU A 200 -13.83 3.41 1.71
C LEU A 200 -15.28 2.99 1.99
N LEU A 201 -15.55 2.61 3.25
CA LEU A 201 -16.90 2.32 3.71
C LEU A 201 -17.73 3.60 3.71
N CYS A 202 -18.86 3.56 3.01
CA CYS A 202 -19.81 4.67 2.94
C CYS A 202 -21.13 4.32 3.64
N THR A 203 -21.93 5.34 3.91
CA THR A 203 -23.22 5.26 4.62
C THR A 203 -24.28 4.38 3.93
N ASP A 204 -24.07 4.00 2.68
CA ASP A 204 -24.89 3.01 1.96
C ASP A 204 -24.50 1.56 2.32
N GLY A 205 -23.54 1.39 3.23
CA GLY A 205 -23.04 0.10 3.68
C GLY A 205 -22.19 -0.61 2.63
N GLN A 206 -21.65 0.11 1.63
CA GLN A 206 -20.82 -0.46 0.58
C GLN A 206 -19.40 0.14 0.59
N LEU A 207 -18.45 -0.59 0.01
CA LEU A 207 -17.09 -0.11 -0.24
C LEU A 207 -16.98 0.61 -1.59
N HIS A 208 -16.55 1.86 -1.53
CA HIS A 208 -16.35 2.75 -2.68
C HIS A 208 -14.89 3.07 -2.91
N ALA A 209 -14.60 3.50 -4.14
CA ALA A 209 -13.27 3.92 -4.54
C ALA A 209 -13.15 5.44 -4.62
N GLY A 210 -12.13 5.98 -3.96
CA GLY A 210 -11.76 7.40 -4.01
C GLY A 210 -10.85 7.72 -5.20
N GLY A 211 -10.66 9.01 -5.51
CA GLY A 211 -9.78 9.45 -6.59
C GLY A 211 -10.23 9.08 -8.01
N ILE A 212 -11.53 8.78 -8.21
CA ILE A 212 -12.11 8.49 -9.52
C ILE A 212 -12.75 9.76 -10.09
N SER A 213 -12.35 10.16 -11.29
CA SER A 213 -13.00 11.28 -11.99
C SER A 213 -14.48 10.99 -12.23
N GLY A 214 -15.36 11.89 -11.81
CA GLY A 214 -16.81 11.71 -11.93
C GLY A 214 -17.46 10.91 -10.78
N SER A 215 -16.70 10.49 -9.77
CA SER A 215 -17.26 9.96 -8.53
C SER A 215 -16.56 10.63 -7.36
N ALA A 216 -17.31 11.03 -6.34
CA ALA A 216 -16.71 11.69 -5.18
C ALA A 216 -17.22 11.10 -3.88
N ILE A 217 -16.28 10.85 -2.97
CA ILE A 217 -16.58 10.47 -1.60
C ILE A 217 -16.34 11.70 -0.74
N TYR A 218 -17.32 12.05 0.09
CA TYR A 218 -17.22 13.21 0.97
C TYR A 218 -17.23 12.82 2.44
N PHE A 219 -16.50 13.60 3.25
CA PHE A 219 -16.70 13.58 4.70
C PHE A 219 -18.12 14.03 5.03
N LYS A 220 -18.69 13.43 6.08
CA LYS A 220 -19.99 13.84 6.60
C LYS A 220 -19.98 15.34 6.97
N PRO A 221 -20.90 16.16 6.43
CA PRO A 221 -21.00 17.57 6.78
C PRO A 221 -21.19 17.73 8.29
N ARG A 222 -20.38 18.56 8.95
CA ARG A 222 -20.56 18.89 10.37
C ARG A 222 -21.80 19.77 10.50
N GLN A 223 -22.72 19.43 11.40
CA GLN A 223 -23.71 20.40 11.86
C GLN A 223 -22.97 21.42 12.73
N THR A 224 -22.79 22.62 12.20
CA THR A 224 -22.14 23.71 12.93
C THR A 224 -22.98 24.09 14.14
N GLY A 225 -22.33 24.08 15.31
CA GLY A 225 -22.81 24.83 16.46
C GLY A 225 -22.75 26.34 16.18
N PRO A 226 -23.42 27.17 17.00
CA PRO A 226 -23.76 28.55 16.69
C PRO A 226 -22.59 29.55 16.48
N ASP A 227 -21.33 29.14 16.65
CA ASP A 227 -20.16 30.05 16.69
C ASP A 227 -19.16 29.89 15.53
N GLU A 228 -19.41 29.01 14.54
CA GLU A 228 -18.58 28.94 13.32
C GLU A 228 -19.35 29.58 12.14
N ASP A 229 -19.09 30.87 11.92
CA ASP A 229 -19.68 31.72 10.87
C ASP A 229 -19.15 31.31 9.49
N ASP A 230 -19.71 30.25 8.91
CA ASP A 230 -19.56 29.89 7.50
C ASP A 230 -20.94 29.56 6.88
N GLY A 231 -21.78 30.58 6.74
CA GLY A 231 -22.93 30.59 5.82
C GLY A 231 -24.17 29.78 6.24
N PRO A 232 -25.32 30.04 5.60
CA PRO A 232 -26.61 29.59 6.11
C PRO A 232 -26.78 28.08 5.92
N GLY A 233 -26.96 27.42 7.08
CA GLY A 233 -27.98 26.41 7.40
C GLY A 233 -28.49 25.48 6.30
N ASP A 234 -28.49 24.18 6.62
CA ASP A 234 -29.01 23.05 5.85
C ASP A 234 -28.23 22.74 4.56
N LEU A 235 -27.04 22.19 4.75
CA LEU A 235 -26.32 21.41 3.74
C LEU A 235 -26.95 20.01 3.62
N ASP A 236 -28.24 19.97 3.32
CA ASP A 236 -28.89 18.71 3.01
C ASP A 236 -28.31 18.18 1.70
N ILE A 237 -27.57 17.07 1.80
CA ILE A 237 -27.30 16.15 0.70
C ILE A 237 -28.59 15.88 -0.10
N ASP A 238 -29.77 16.05 0.51
CA ASP A 238 -31.06 15.96 -0.15
C ASP A 238 -31.31 17.00 -1.27
N GLN A 239 -30.52 18.07 -1.33
CA GLN A 239 -30.60 19.05 -2.42
C GLN A 239 -29.84 18.61 -3.68
N ILE A 240 -29.08 17.51 -3.62
CA ILE A 240 -28.42 16.93 -4.78
C ILE A 240 -29.45 16.16 -5.62
N PRO A 241 -29.56 16.41 -6.93
CA PRO A 241 -30.44 15.64 -7.81
C PRO A 241 -30.15 14.14 -7.77
N ASN A 242 -31.19 13.30 -7.89
CA ASN A 242 -31.06 11.84 -7.76
C ASN A 242 -30.08 11.24 -8.76
N SER A 243 -30.00 11.78 -9.98
CA SER A 243 -29.03 11.37 -11.00
C SER A 243 -27.57 11.56 -10.58
N LEU A 244 -27.29 12.59 -9.78
CA LEU A 244 -25.95 12.88 -9.24
C LEU A 244 -25.71 12.21 -7.88
N ARG A 245 -26.76 11.89 -7.11
CA ARG A 245 -26.65 11.15 -5.85
C ARG A 245 -26.02 9.77 -6.03
N GLN A 246 -26.22 9.12 -7.18
CA GLN A 246 -25.60 7.81 -7.46
C GLN A 246 -24.08 7.89 -7.67
N MET A 247 -23.55 9.09 -7.93
CA MET A 247 -22.13 9.36 -8.19
C MET A 247 -21.43 9.97 -6.96
N ILE A 248 -22.14 10.08 -5.84
CA ILE A 248 -21.66 10.69 -4.61
C ILE A 248 -21.90 9.72 -3.47
N ALA A 249 -20.84 9.43 -2.71
CA ALA A 249 -20.95 8.67 -1.48
C ALA A 249 -20.49 9.51 -0.29
N ILE A 250 -21.02 9.18 0.89
CA ILE A 250 -20.64 9.84 2.15
C ILE A 250 -19.97 8.79 3.00
N LEU A 251 -18.79 9.13 3.51
CA LEU A 251 -18.00 8.25 4.36
C LEU A 251 -18.78 7.86 5.62
N ASP A 252 -18.75 6.57 5.96
CA ASP A 252 -19.47 6.04 7.10
C ASP A 252 -18.85 6.51 8.44
N PRO A 253 -19.66 6.83 9.47
CA PRO A 253 -19.15 7.19 10.80
C PRO A 253 -18.26 6.14 11.48
N ALA A 254 -18.32 4.87 11.06
CA ALA A 254 -17.43 3.82 11.54
C ALA A 254 -15.96 4.05 11.12
N VAL A 255 -15.71 4.83 10.05
CA VAL A 255 -14.36 5.22 9.66
C VAL A 255 -13.86 6.34 10.59
N PRO A 256 -12.71 6.19 11.29
CA PRO A 256 -12.31 7.07 12.38
C PRO A 256 -11.67 8.38 11.88
N VAL A 257 -12.44 9.20 11.16
CA VAL A 257 -12.00 10.50 10.61
C VAL A 257 -12.22 11.66 11.58
N SER A 258 -12.98 11.43 12.65
CA SER A 258 -13.24 12.42 13.68
C SER A 258 -13.32 11.80 15.06
N GLU A 259 -12.81 12.50 16.07
CA GLU A 259 -12.80 12.08 17.47
C GLU A 259 -13.35 13.18 18.38
N LEU A 260 -14.02 12.78 19.46
CA LEU A 260 -14.49 13.70 20.49
C LEU A 260 -13.39 13.91 21.53
N ARG A 261 -12.77 15.10 21.53
CA ARG A 261 -11.81 15.52 22.56
C ARG A 261 -12.38 16.71 23.32
N GLN A 262 -12.45 16.59 24.64
CA GLN A 262 -12.94 17.66 25.53
C GLN A 262 -14.32 18.23 25.12
N GLY A 263 -15.22 17.37 24.65
CA GLY A 263 -16.57 17.76 24.22
C GLY A 263 -16.64 18.45 22.85
N ARG A 264 -15.52 18.57 22.12
CA ARG A 264 -15.47 19.09 20.75
C ARG A 264 -15.04 18.01 19.76
N LEU A 265 -15.52 18.11 18.53
CA LEU A 265 -15.21 17.17 17.45
C LEU A 265 -13.94 17.60 16.72
N HIS A 266 -12.88 16.81 16.79
CA HIS A 266 -11.59 17.08 16.16
C HIS A 266 -11.36 16.13 14.98
N ASN A 267 -10.69 16.59 13.93
CA ASN A 267 -10.26 15.73 12.82
C ASN A 267 -9.09 14.88 13.27
N THR A 268 -9.09 13.59 12.92
CA THR A 268 -7.98 12.68 13.19
C THR A 268 -6.87 12.83 12.14
N LYS A 269 -5.71 12.19 12.36
CA LYS A 269 -4.62 12.11 11.37
C LYS A 269 -5.13 11.55 10.03
N LEU A 270 -5.95 10.49 10.09
CA LEU A 270 -6.57 9.84 8.94
C LEU A 270 -7.38 10.80 8.07
N HIS A 271 -8.15 11.72 8.66
CA HIS A 271 -8.88 12.74 7.88
C HIS A 271 -7.92 13.56 7.02
N SER A 272 -6.78 13.98 7.58
CA SER A 272 -5.81 14.80 6.85
C SER A 272 -5.15 14.03 5.71
N GLU A 273 -4.86 12.74 5.92
CA GLU A 273 -4.20 11.88 4.92
C GLU A 273 -5.15 11.51 3.78
N LEU A 274 -6.39 11.11 4.09
CA LEU A 274 -7.43 10.85 3.09
C LEU A 274 -7.71 12.08 2.22
N SER A 275 -7.65 13.28 2.82
CA SER A 275 -7.78 14.54 2.08
C SER A 275 -6.57 14.82 1.18
N LYS A 276 -5.35 14.59 1.69
CA LYS A 276 -4.10 14.83 0.93
C LYS A 276 -3.96 13.87 -0.26
N ALA A 277 -4.39 12.63 -0.09
CA ALA A 277 -4.36 11.60 -1.14
C ALA A 277 -5.52 11.73 -2.16
N ASP A 278 -6.37 12.76 -2.03
CA ASP A 278 -7.56 12.99 -2.87
C ASP A 278 -8.53 11.78 -2.89
N LEU A 279 -8.58 11.05 -1.77
CA LEU A 279 -9.47 9.90 -1.60
C LEU A 279 -10.85 10.33 -1.11
N VAL A 280 -10.88 11.31 -0.19
CA VAL A 280 -12.12 11.85 0.39
C VAL A 280 -12.05 13.37 0.44
N GLY A 281 -13.07 14.03 -0.09
CA GLY A 281 -13.18 15.48 -0.14
C GLY A 281 -14.00 16.07 1.00
N SER A 282 -13.79 17.36 1.29
CA SER A 282 -14.78 18.13 2.06
C SER A 282 -16.02 18.37 1.20
N PHE A 283 -17.20 18.13 1.77
CA PHE A 283 -18.45 18.41 1.06
C PHE A 283 -18.62 19.91 0.83
N ARG A 284 -18.41 20.35 -0.41
CA ARG A 284 -18.74 21.70 -0.87
C ARG A 284 -19.52 21.56 -2.16
N ARG A 285 -20.54 22.39 -2.34
CA ARG A 285 -21.37 22.38 -3.56
C ARG A 285 -20.55 22.68 -4.82
N GLU A 286 -19.49 23.51 -4.71
CA GLU A 286 -18.51 23.75 -5.79
C GLU A 286 -17.72 22.49 -6.14
N SER A 287 -17.32 21.71 -5.13
CA SER A 287 -16.62 20.45 -5.33
C SER A 287 -17.49 19.44 -6.06
N VAL A 288 -18.78 19.34 -5.74
CA VAL A 288 -19.73 18.49 -6.48
C VAL A 288 -19.81 18.90 -7.95
N LEU A 289 -19.81 20.20 -8.24
CA LEU A 289 -19.84 20.68 -9.61
C LEU A 289 -18.55 20.31 -10.37
N ASN A 290 -17.38 20.54 -9.78
CA ASN A 290 -16.09 20.34 -10.44
C ASN A 290 -15.67 18.86 -10.52
N GLN A 291 -15.91 18.08 -9.47
CA GLN A 291 -15.41 16.70 -9.35
C GLN A 291 -16.40 15.65 -9.87
N VAL A 292 -17.71 15.96 -9.84
CA VAL A 292 -18.76 15.00 -10.21
C VAL A 292 -19.51 15.45 -11.46
N LEU A 293 -20.02 16.68 -11.49
CA LEU A 293 -20.90 17.11 -12.56
C LEU A 293 -20.13 17.35 -13.88
N ILE A 294 -19.06 18.14 -13.87
CA ILE A 294 -18.28 18.44 -15.10
C ILE A 294 -17.73 17.17 -15.76
N PRO A 295 -17.11 16.21 -15.04
CA PRO A 295 -16.54 15.02 -15.67
C PRO A 295 -17.58 14.05 -16.26
N ASN A 296 -18.80 14.03 -15.71
CA ASN A 296 -19.88 13.15 -16.18
C ASN A 296 -20.76 13.80 -17.26
N LEU A 297 -20.55 15.07 -17.61
CA LEU A 297 -21.34 15.71 -18.64
C LEU A 297 -20.99 15.12 -20.02
N PRO A 298 -21.97 14.60 -20.78
CA PRO A 298 -21.75 14.14 -22.14
C PRO A 298 -21.38 15.30 -23.07
N SER A 299 -20.67 14.99 -24.14
CA SER A 299 -20.36 15.95 -25.20
C SER A 299 -21.64 16.52 -25.82
N LEU A 300 -21.83 17.84 -25.67
CA LEU A 300 -23.00 18.54 -26.21
C LEU A 300 -22.88 18.72 -27.74
N PRO A 301 -24.00 18.72 -28.50
CA PRO A 301 -25.39 18.66 -28.04
C PRO A 301 -25.92 17.23 -27.80
N VAL A 302 -26.77 17.09 -26.78
CA VAL A 302 -27.43 15.82 -26.41
C VAL A 302 -28.89 15.83 -26.91
N ARG A 303 -29.41 14.66 -27.30
CA ARG A 303 -30.83 14.51 -27.69
C ARG A 303 -31.73 14.70 -26.47
N SER A 304 -32.82 15.45 -26.63
CA SER A 304 -33.76 15.78 -25.55
C SER A 304 -34.50 14.60 -24.92
N ALA A 305 -34.49 13.42 -25.55
CA ALA A 305 -35.10 12.18 -25.05
C ALA A 305 -34.11 10.99 -25.02
N GLY A 306 -32.81 11.27 -24.88
CA GLY A 306 -31.76 10.25 -24.71
C GLY A 306 -31.55 9.83 -23.26
N SER A 307 -30.73 8.80 -23.04
CA SER A 307 -30.32 8.32 -21.71
C SER A 307 -29.73 9.43 -20.84
N ASP A 308 -29.06 10.41 -21.45
CA ASP A 308 -28.32 11.45 -20.74
C ASP A 308 -29.17 12.71 -20.51
N ALA A 309 -30.41 12.74 -20.99
CA ALA A 309 -31.29 13.91 -20.90
C ALA A 309 -31.62 14.28 -19.45
N ASP A 310 -31.83 13.27 -18.59
CA ASP A 310 -32.10 13.48 -17.17
C ASP A 310 -30.88 14.03 -16.44
N LEU A 311 -29.68 13.49 -16.71
CA LEU A 311 -28.42 13.98 -16.14
C LEU A 311 -28.14 15.43 -16.57
N CYS A 312 -28.27 15.75 -17.86
CA CYS A 312 -28.08 17.11 -18.36
C CYS A 312 -29.09 18.10 -17.78
N ARG A 313 -30.36 17.69 -17.64
CA ARG A 313 -31.42 18.51 -17.04
C ARG A 313 -31.11 18.81 -15.57
N ASP A 314 -30.79 17.77 -14.81
CA ASP A 314 -30.49 17.87 -13.38
C ASP A 314 -29.22 18.68 -13.12
N ALA A 315 -28.19 18.47 -13.95
CA ALA A 315 -26.96 19.26 -13.93
C ALA A 315 -27.22 20.75 -14.21
N LEU A 316 -28.05 21.06 -15.22
CA LEU A 316 -28.44 22.44 -15.55
C LEU A 316 -29.23 23.09 -14.40
N PHE A 317 -30.22 22.39 -13.83
CA PHE A 317 -30.99 22.90 -12.70
C PHE A 317 -30.11 23.16 -11.48
N TYR A 318 -29.18 22.27 -11.21
CA TYR A 318 -28.22 22.42 -10.12
C TYR A 318 -27.32 23.65 -10.34
N GLY A 319 -26.78 23.83 -11.55
CA GLY A 319 -25.99 25.01 -11.93
C GLY A 319 -26.76 26.34 -11.88
N ILE A 320 -28.02 26.37 -12.35
CA ILE A 320 -28.87 27.59 -12.27
C ILE A 320 -29.17 27.96 -10.82
N ARG A 321 -29.50 26.97 -9.98
CA ARG A 321 -29.78 27.17 -8.55
C ARG A 321 -28.55 27.72 -7.83
N TRP A 322 -27.37 27.24 -8.18
CA TRP A 322 -26.09 27.76 -7.70
C TRP A 322 -25.90 29.24 -8.04
N CYS A 323 -25.99 29.59 -9.33
CA CYS A 323 -25.84 30.97 -9.81
C CYS A 323 -26.84 31.95 -9.15
N ASN A 324 -28.09 31.52 -8.96
CA ASN A 324 -29.11 32.35 -8.31
C ASN A 324 -28.79 32.61 -6.83
N ARG A 325 -28.21 31.64 -6.12
CA ARG A 325 -27.80 31.79 -4.72
C ARG A 325 -26.54 32.64 -4.54
N CYS A 326 -25.54 32.50 -5.42
CA CYS A 326 -24.38 33.39 -5.41
C CYS A 326 -24.80 34.85 -5.61
N ARG A 327 -25.82 35.09 -6.46
CA ARG A 327 -26.40 36.43 -6.67
C ARG A 327 -27.19 36.97 -5.47
N SER A 328 -27.87 36.11 -4.71
CA SER A 328 -28.61 36.54 -3.51
C SER A 328 -27.70 36.76 -2.30
N GLY A 329 -26.63 35.96 -2.14
CA GLY A 329 -25.63 36.15 -1.09
C GLY A 329 -24.83 37.45 -1.24
N ALA A 330 -24.58 37.90 -2.48
CA ALA A 330 -23.92 39.18 -2.76
C ALA A 330 -24.81 40.41 -2.45
N ARG A 331 -26.13 40.25 -2.35
CA ARG A 331 -27.08 41.34 -2.01
C ARG A 331 -27.35 41.49 -0.51
N GLY A 332 -26.84 40.57 0.31
CA GLY A 332 -27.01 40.59 1.78
C GLY A 332 -25.83 41.19 2.55
N LYS A 333 -24.79 41.69 1.86
CA LYS A 333 -23.59 42.31 2.46
C LYS A 333 -23.46 43.81 2.12
N THR A 334 -24.58 44.53 2.06
CA THR A 334 -24.63 46.00 1.96
C THR A 334 -25.41 46.57 3.12
#